data_AF-A0A9X3MFK2-F1
#
_entry.id   AF-A0A9X3MFK2-F1
#
_cell.length_a   1.000
_cell.length_b   1.000
_cell.length_c   1.000
_cell.angle_alpha   90.00
_cell.angle_beta   90.00
_cell.angle_gamma   90.00
#
_symmetry.space_group_name_H-M   'P 1'
#
loop_
_entity.id
_entity.type
_entity.pdbx_description
1 polymer ?
#
loop_
_entity_poly.entity_id
_entity_poly.type
_entity_poly.pdbx_seq_one_letter_code
_entity_poly.pdbx_strand_id
1 'polypeptide(L)' 'MKFNTSIDDNFASFYDRENDNYVFVESTDNENFDVTIGTASGATLVGTVSAKNNEELNAKLGALYQGFMMKNERDS' A
#
# COMPACT_ATOMS: atom_id res chain seq x y z
N MET A 1 -5.00 3.11 8.93
CA MET A 1 -4.48 4.10 7.95
C MET A 1 -5.53 4.42 6.89
N LYS A 2 -5.61 5.68 6.43
CA LYS A 2 -6.46 6.11 5.31
C LYS A 2 -5.58 6.45 4.11
N PHE A 3 -5.83 5.80 2.98
CA PHE A 3 -5.18 6.11 1.72
C PHE A 3 -5.92 7.24 1.00
N ASN A 4 -5.15 8.09 0.32
CA ASN A 4 -5.68 9.15 -0.55
C ASN A 4 -4.66 9.46 -1.65
N THR A 5 -4.72 8.70 -2.74
CA THR A 5 -3.91 8.89 -3.96
C THR A 5 -4.79 8.86 -5.21
N SER A 6 -4.29 9.41 -6.32
CA SER A 6 -4.91 9.30 -7.64
C SER A 6 -4.36 8.09 -8.41
N ILE A 7 -5.13 7.56 -9.37
CA ILE A 7 -4.62 6.60 -10.37
C ILE A 7 -3.59 7.24 -11.31
N ASP A 8 -3.64 8.57 -11.44
CA ASP A 8 -2.69 9.33 -12.26
C ASP A 8 -1.37 9.60 -11.52
N ASP A 9 -1.31 9.32 -10.22
CA ASP A 9 -0.09 9.41 -9.43
C ASP A 9 0.71 8.11 -9.63
N ASN A 10 1.79 8.18 -10.40
CA ASN A 10 2.68 7.05 -10.64
C ASN A 10 3.50 6.64 -9.40
N PHE A 11 3.52 7.48 -8.36
CA PHE A 11 4.16 7.21 -7.08
C PHE A 11 3.41 7.90 -5.93
N ALA A 12 3.16 7.15 -4.86
CA ALA A 12 2.67 7.69 -3.60
C ALA A 12 3.31 6.97 -2.40
N SER A 13 3.49 7.69 -1.30
CA SER A 13 4.01 7.12 -0.05
C SER A 13 3.18 7.52 1.15
N PHE A 14 2.96 6.58 2.07
CA PHE A 14 2.21 6.78 3.30
C PHE A 14 3.03 6.27 4.49
N TYR A 15 2.85 6.89 5.65
CA TYR A 15 3.50 6.46 6.88
C TYR A 15 2.48 6.25 7.98
N ASP A 16 2.40 5.01 8.47
CA ASP A 16 1.61 4.63 9.62
C ASP A 16 2.49 4.70 10.88
N ARG A 17 2.37 5.81 11.61
CA ARG A 17 3.14 6.08 12.83
C ARG A 17 2.86 5.09 13.96
N GLU A 18 1.67 4.50 14.00
CA GLU A 18 1.29 3.61 15.11
C GLU A 18 2.03 2.28 15.01
N ASN A 19 2.30 1.83 13.78
CA ASN A 19 2.91 0.53 13.49
C ASN A 19 4.33 0.64 12.90
N ASP A 20 4.87 1.87 12.82
CA ASP A 20 6.14 2.20 12.18
C ASP A 20 6.31 1.66 10.75
N ASN A 21 5.22 1.67 9.97
CA ASN A 21 5.20 1.15 8.61
C ASN A 21 5.19 2.27 7.57
N TYR A 22 6.10 2.19 6.61
CA TYR A 22 6.06 2.91 5.35
C TYR A 22 5.35 2.05 4.29
N VAL A 23 4.45 2.67 3.55
CA VAL A 23 3.77 2.06 2.41
C VAL A 23 4.12 2.86 1.16
N PHE A 24 4.72 2.20 0.18
CA PHE A 24 5.05 2.76 -1.12
C PHE A 24 4.14 2.15 -2.16
N VAL A 25 3.58 2.98 -3.03
CA VAL A 25 2.67 2.61 -4.10
C VAL A 25 3.26 3.15 -5.39
N GLU A 26 3.58 2.28 -6.33
CA GLU A 26 4.25 2.63 -7.59
C GLU A 26 3.49 2.05 -8.78
N SER A 27 3.39 2.81 -9.87
CA SER A 27 2.78 2.32 -11.12
C SER A 27 3.51 2.87 -12.34
N THR A 28 3.54 2.07 -13.40
CA THR A 28 4.08 2.47 -14.71
C THR A 28 3.02 2.56 -15.80
N ASP A 29 1.81 2.06 -15.54
CA ASP A 29 0.69 1.96 -16.49
C ASP A 29 -0.59 2.63 -15.99
N ASN A 30 -0.59 3.17 -14.76
CA ASN A 30 -1.74 3.75 -14.07
C ASN A 30 -2.94 2.80 -13.89
N GLU A 31 -2.72 1.50 -14.06
CA GLU A 31 -3.74 0.45 -13.87
C GLU A 31 -3.31 -0.54 -12.79
N ASN A 32 -2.02 -0.88 -12.74
CA ASN A 32 -1.42 -1.82 -11.79
C ASN A 32 -0.43 -1.09 -10.88
N PHE A 33 -0.66 -1.21 -9.59
CA PHE A 33 0.05 -0.48 -8.54
C PHE A 33 0.77 -1.48 -7.63
N ASP A 34 2.09 -1.53 -7.71
CA ASP A 34 2.91 -2.34 -6.83
C ASP A 34 2.98 -1.69 -5.45
N VAL A 35 2.76 -2.49 -4.41
CA VAL A 35 2.67 -2.02 -3.02
C VAL A 35 3.75 -2.68 -2.19
N THR A 36 4.69 -1.87 -1.73
CA THR A 36 5.79 -2.30 -0.86
C THR A 36 5.52 -1.76 0.54
N ILE A 37 5.66 -2.61 1.57
CA ILE A 37 5.46 -2.24 2.97
C ILE A 37 6.67 -2.67 3.80
N GLY A 38 7.09 -1.82 4.72
CA GLY A 38 8.07 -2.16 5.74
C GLY A 38 8.48 -0.98 6.59
N THR A 39 9.66 -1.05 7.20
CA THR A 39 10.16 -0.03 8.12
C THR A 39 11.42 0.64 7.55
N ALA A 40 12.03 1.54 8.32
CA ALA A 40 13.32 2.15 7.95
C ALA A 40 14.45 1.12 7.76
N SER A 41 14.33 -0.09 8.31
CA SER A 41 15.33 -1.16 8.15
C SER A 41 15.14 -2.01 6.91
N GLY A 42 14.00 -1.91 6.22
CA GLY A 42 13.73 -2.63 4.98
C GLY A 42 12.25 -2.73 4.66
N ALA A 43 11.94 -2.89 3.37
CA ALA A 43 10.58 -3.04 2.87
C ALA A 43 10.49 -4.22 1.89
N THR A 44 9.32 -4.85 1.82
CA THR A 44 9.07 -5.98 0.92
C THR A 44 7.83 -5.73 0.08
N LEU A 45 7.82 -6.27 -1.13
CA LEU A 45 6.63 -6.25 -1.97
C LEU A 45 5.55 -7.11 -1.31
N VAL A 46 4.41 -6.49 -1.01
CA VAL A 46 3.26 -7.16 -0.38
C VAL A 46 2.22 -7.60 -1.42
N GLY A 47 2.14 -6.88 -2.54
CA GLY A 47 1.34 -7.29 -3.68
C GLY A 47 1.13 -6.18 -4.69
N THR A 48 0.33 -6.46 -5.71
CA THR A 48 -0.06 -5.52 -6.75
C THR A 48 -1.57 -5.30 -6.70
N VAL A 49 -1.99 -4.04 -6.72
CA VAL A 49 -3.39 -3.63 -6.77
C VAL A 49 -3.71 -3.17 -8.18
N SER A 50 -4.72 -3.78 -8.82
CA SER A 50 -5.27 -3.23 -10.07
C SER A 50 -6.48 -2.35 -9.77
N ALA A 51 -6.59 -1.17 -10.37
CA ALA A 51 -7.72 -0.26 -10.17
C ALA A 51 -8.00 0.61 -11.41
N LYS A 52 -9.27 0.99 -11.61
CA LYS A 52 -9.69 1.85 -12.73
C LYS A 52 -10.07 3.27 -12.33
N ASN A 53 -10.10 3.54 -11.02
CA ASN A 53 -10.41 4.85 -10.46
C ASN A 53 -9.84 4.98 -9.05
N ASN A 54 -9.81 6.22 -8.55
CA ASN A 54 -9.21 6.57 -7.26
C ASN A 54 -9.92 5.87 -6.09
N GLU A 55 -11.25 5.76 -6.14
CA GLU A 55 -12.01 5.12 -5.06
C GLU A 55 -11.63 3.63 -4.92
N GLU A 56 -11.58 2.92 -6.03
CA GLU A 56 -11.18 1.51 -6.09
C GLU A 56 -9.73 1.32 -5.62
N LEU A 57 -8.80 2.18 -6.08
CA LEU A 57 -7.40 2.14 -5.68
C LEU A 57 -7.26 2.29 -4.17
N ASN A 58 -7.81 3.36 -3.59
CA ASN A 58 -7.68 3.64 -2.16
C ASN A 58 -8.37 2.57 -1.30
N ALA A 59 -9.51 2.01 -1.74
CA ALA A 59 -10.19 0.92 -1.04
C ALA A 59 -9.34 -0.37 -1.04
N LYS A 60 -8.76 -0.75 -2.18
CA LYS A 60 -7.92 -1.95 -2.31
C LYS A 60 -6.59 -1.82 -1.57
N LEU A 61 -5.96 -0.64 -1.59
CA LEU A 61 -4.78 -0.35 -0.75
C LEU A 61 -5.11 -0.54 0.73
N GLY A 62 -6.27 -0.05 1.17
CA GLY A 62 -6.79 -0.27 2.52
C GLY A 62 -6.88 -1.75 2.88
N ALA A 63 -7.53 -2.54 2.02
CA ALA A 63 -7.70 -3.97 2.25
C ALA A 63 -6.36 -4.73 2.29
N LEU A 64 -5.45 -4.43 1.36
CA LEU A 64 -4.12 -5.06 1.30
C LEU A 64 -3.31 -4.77 2.58
N TYR A 65 -3.30 -3.51 3.04
CA TYR A 65 -2.60 -3.12 4.26
C TYR A 65 -3.17 -3.82 5.50
N GLN A 66 -4.50 -3.89 5.64
CA GLN A 66 -5.12 -4.62 6.76
C GLN A 66 -4.76 -6.11 6.75
N GLY A 67 -4.74 -6.74 5.57
CA GLY A 67 -4.31 -8.13 5.42
C GLY A 67 -2.84 -8.36 5.84
N PHE A 68 -1.96 -7.41 5.51
CA PHE A 68 -0.56 -7.44 5.95
C PHE A 68 -0.44 -7.34 7.48
N MET A 69 -1.13 -6.38 8.10
CA MET A 69 -1.12 -6.20 9.56
C MET A 69 -1.58 -7.46 10.30
N MET A 70 -2.71 -8.05 9.88
CA MET A 70 -3.24 -9.28 10.48
C MET A 70 -2.32 -10.49 10.30
N LYS A 71 -1.46 -10.52 9.27
CA LYS A 71 -0.46 -11.58 9.10
C LYS A 71 0.68 -11.40 10.11
N ASN A 72 1.22 -10.19 10.22
CA ASN A 72 2.33 -9.91 11.13
C ASN A 72 1.96 -10.12 12.61
N GLU A 73 0.73 -9.77 13.01
CA GLU A 73 0.24 -10.03 14.37
C GLU A 73 0.15 -11.52 14.71
N ARG A 74 -0.10 -12.39 13.73
CA ARG A 74 -0.19 -13.85 13.94
C ARG A 74 1.17 -14.53 13.98
N ASP A 75 2.15 -13.93 13.32
CA ASP A 75 3.51 -14.47 13.20
C ASP A 75 4.46 -13.93 14.30
N SER A 76 3.98 -13.01 15.16
CA SER A 76 4.71 -12.41 16.31
C SER A 76 4.37 -13.09 17.63
#